data_AF-A0A938MAL0-F1
#
_entry.id   AF-A0A938MAL0-F1
#
_cell.length_a   1.000
_cell.length_b   1.000
_cell.length_c   1.000
_cell.angle_alpha   90.00
_cell.angle_beta   90.00
_cell.angle_gamma   90.00
#
_symmetry.space_group_name_H-M   'P 1'
#
loop_
_entity.id
_entity.type
_entity.pdbx_description
1 polymer ?
#
loop_
_entity_poly.entity_id
_entity_poly.type
_entity_poly.pdbx_seq_one_letter_code
_entity_poly.pdbx_strand_id
1 'polypeptide(L)'
;MLSPIRLLLALVSLAAPLALDAQEAETPLLSFDDPAPERQWGLNLVEKKGEVKLETVTGPDGGKALRMRAENAGRHALTSPMIPDGPWRGRKHGGLAFWYRGDGTRHMTTLVVATRREDQKGFHTYIVRLFHYDKEWRRIELRHIAHAPGMPDPDFSQLAFLRFENSASYDLTVSAFTLLPANEITKLKPLHVETPLVAEGRPAATIVAPPTPLGLELAKRVQARVKALTRQELPVVTGDKVTPRDLLRQQHAVALGCMADNPFIERLYWEWFTLVDRWYPGPGGRVLQSLHNPYG
;
A
#
# COMPACT_ATOMS: atom_id res chain seq x y z
N MET A 1 -26.80 6.07 54.09
CA MET A 1 -26.36 4.74 54.59
C MET A 1 -26.82 3.69 53.59
N LEU A 2 -25.88 3.16 52.82
CA LEU A 2 -26.06 2.07 51.86
C LEU A 2 -25.45 0.81 52.47
N SER A 3 -26.13 -0.34 52.37
CA SER A 3 -25.53 -1.65 52.63
C SER A 3 -26.24 -2.72 51.78
N PRO A 4 -25.53 -3.77 51.32
CA PRO A 4 -25.68 -4.34 49.99
C PRO A 4 -26.47 -5.65 49.95
N ILE A 5 -27.12 -5.91 48.82
CA ILE A 5 -27.65 -7.23 48.49
C ILE A 5 -26.55 -7.99 47.73
N ARG A 6 -26.04 -9.05 48.37
CA ARG A 6 -25.24 -10.12 47.77
C ARG A 6 -26.17 -11.02 46.96
N LEU A 7 -25.88 -11.24 45.67
CA LEU A 7 -26.39 -12.39 44.94
C LEU A 7 -25.21 -13.26 44.49
N LEU A 8 -25.34 -14.54 44.79
CA LEU A 8 -24.35 -15.60 44.80
C LEU A 8 -23.88 -15.97 43.38
N LEU A 9 -22.56 -16.17 43.23
CA LEU A 9 -21.94 -16.83 42.08
C LEU A 9 -22.52 -18.24 41.90
N ALA A 10 -23.01 -18.55 40.70
CA ALA A 10 -23.05 -19.89 40.16
C ALA A 10 -22.05 -19.96 38.99
N LEU A 11 -20.85 -20.43 39.31
CA LEU A 11 -19.81 -20.82 38.37
C LEU A 11 -20.26 -22.10 37.66
N VAL A 12 -20.89 -21.97 36.50
CA VAL A 12 -20.93 -23.05 35.50
C VAL A 12 -19.90 -22.67 34.43
N SER A 13 -18.68 -23.16 34.64
CA SER A 13 -17.64 -23.21 33.64
C SER A 13 -18.03 -24.24 32.57
N LEU A 14 -18.78 -23.78 31.57
CA LEU A 14 -18.74 -24.34 30.23
C LEU A 14 -18.00 -23.33 29.38
N ALA A 15 -16.68 -23.27 29.57
CA ALA A 15 -15.78 -22.75 28.57
C ALA A 15 -15.82 -23.72 27.39
N ALA A 16 -16.83 -23.57 26.53
CA ALA A 16 -16.61 -23.84 25.13
C ALA A 16 -15.43 -22.94 24.73
N PRO A 17 -14.35 -23.46 24.12
CA PRO A 17 -13.38 -22.58 23.52
C PRO A 17 -14.16 -21.78 22.47
N LEU A 18 -14.44 -20.52 22.77
CA LEU A 18 -14.57 -19.49 21.76
C LEU A 18 -13.37 -19.72 20.85
N ALA A 19 -13.62 -20.26 19.67
CA ALA A 19 -12.64 -20.32 18.61
C ALA A 19 -12.21 -18.88 18.39
N LEU A 20 -11.08 -18.50 19.01
CA LEU A 20 -10.22 -17.47 18.49
C LEU A 20 -10.08 -17.81 17.02
N ASP A 21 -10.64 -16.95 16.15
CA ASP A 21 -10.51 -17.04 14.70
C ASP A 21 -9.11 -17.55 14.38
N ALA A 22 -9.00 -18.80 13.96
CA ALA A 22 -7.77 -19.32 13.41
C ALA A 22 -7.61 -18.56 12.09
N GLN A 23 -6.96 -17.39 12.16
CA GLN A 23 -6.59 -16.61 11.01
C GLN A 23 -5.78 -17.57 10.13
N GLU A 24 -6.37 -17.99 9.01
CA GLU A 24 -5.74 -18.98 8.13
C GLU A 24 -4.33 -18.49 7.80
N ALA A 25 -3.34 -19.35 8.06
CA ALA A 25 -1.95 -19.00 7.86
C ALA A 25 -1.67 -18.72 6.38
N GLU A 26 -0.82 -17.74 6.11
CA GLU A 26 -0.36 -17.47 4.74
C GLU A 26 0.32 -18.71 4.15
N THR A 27 0.06 -18.95 2.87
CA THR A 27 0.62 -20.11 2.17
C THR A 27 1.86 -19.71 1.39
N PRO A 28 3.06 -20.27 1.69
CA PRO A 28 4.26 -20.01 0.89
C PRO A 28 4.04 -20.40 -0.57
N LEU A 29 4.47 -19.55 -1.50
CA LEU A 29 4.24 -19.74 -2.93
C LEU A 29 5.54 -19.82 -3.71
N LEU A 30 6.43 -18.84 -3.52
CA LEU A 30 7.73 -18.78 -4.19
C LEU A 30 8.74 -18.24 -3.18
N SER A 31 9.73 -19.06 -2.80
CA SER A 31 10.83 -18.60 -1.96
C SER A 31 12.13 -18.48 -2.77
N PHE A 32 13.15 -17.93 -2.13
CA PHE A 32 14.50 -17.82 -2.69
C PHE A 32 15.49 -18.71 -1.93
N ASP A 33 14.99 -19.71 -1.21
CA ASP A 33 15.79 -20.56 -0.34
C ASP A 33 16.61 -21.60 -1.08
N ASP A 34 16.22 -21.91 -2.32
CA ASP A 34 16.95 -22.79 -3.21
C ASP A 34 18.42 -22.38 -3.42
N PRO A 35 19.29 -23.31 -3.84
CA PRO A 35 20.63 -22.97 -4.30
C PRO A 35 20.53 -22.15 -5.60
N ALA A 36 21.05 -20.92 -5.57
CA ALA A 36 21.14 -20.01 -6.73
C ALA A 36 19.77 -19.66 -7.38
N PRO A 37 18.81 -19.09 -6.63
CA PRO A 37 17.50 -18.72 -7.18
C PRO A 37 17.61 -17.75 -8.36
N GLU A 38 18.66 -16.93 -8.41
CA GLU A 38 18.93 -16.04 -9.54
C GLU A 38 19.06 -16.75 -10.90
N ARG A 39 19.44 -18.04 -10.91
CA ARG A 39 19.59 -18.84 -12.14
C ARG A 39 18.28 -19.39 -12.66
N GLN A 40 17.25 -19.42 -11.82
CA GLN A 40 15.93 -19.95 -12.19
C GLN A 40 15.06 -18.89 -12.88
N TRP A 41 15.41 -17.61 -12.76
CA TRP A 41 14.66 -16.50 -13.34
C TRP A 41 15.13 -16.23 -14.77
N GLY A 42 14.17 -16.21 -15.70
CA GLY A 42 14.42 -15.92 -17.10
C GLY A 42 14.62 -14.43 -17.32
N LEU A 43 15.80 -14.02 -17.79
CA LEU A 43 16.09 -12.66 -18.23
C LEU A 43 15.85 -12.51 -19.73
N ASN A 44 14.91 -11.64 -20.10
CA ASN A 44 14.64 -11.25 -21.47
C ASN A 44 15.09 -9.80 -21.70
N LEU A 45 16.18 -9.59 -22.45
CA LEU A 45 16.63 -8.27 -22.87
C LEU A 45 16.04 -7.94 -24.26
N VAL A 46 15.19 -6.93 -24.34
CA VAL A 46 14.60 -6.48 -25.62
C VAL A 46 15.58 -5.55 -26.33
N GLU A 47 16.28 -4.70 -25.60
CA GLU A 47 17.37 -3.86 -26.12
C GLU A 47 18.70 -4.25 -25.47
N LYS A 48 19.69 -4.69 -26.26
CA LYS A 48 21.02 -5.09 -25.75
C LYS A 48 21.95 -3.89 -25.59
N LYS A 49 21.65 -2.98 -24.66
CA LYS A 49 22.44 -1.75 -24.44
C LYS A 49 23.12 -1.64 -23.07
N GLY A 50 22.88 -2.59 -22.18
CA GLY A 50 23.43 -2.57 -20.83
C GLY A 50 23.35 -3.93 -20.15
N GLU A 51 23.39 -3.92 -18.82
CA GLU A 51 23.53 -5.12 -18.01
C GLU A 51 22.40 -5.23 -16.98
N VAL A 52 21.89 -6.44 -16.79
CA VAL A 52 20.98 -6.77 -15.68
C VAL A 52 21.63 -7.87 -14.86
N LYS A 53 21.82 -7.62 -13.56
CA LYS A 53 22.37 -8.55 -12.58
C LYS A 53 21.29 -9.00 -11.63
N LEU A 54 21.35 -10.28 -11.30
CA LEU A 54 20.55 -10.92 -10.27
C LEU A 54 21.49 -11.44 -9.18
N GLU A 55 21.21 -11.11 -7.94
CA GLU A 55 21.98 -11.59 -6.80
C GLU A 55 21.05 -11.96 -5.64
N THR A 56 21.42 -13.01 -4.93
CA THR A 56 20.76 -13.38 -3.68
C THR A 56 21.32 -12.53 -2.54
N VAL A 57 20.44 -11.90 -1.77
CA VAL A 57 20.77 -11.04 -0.62
C VAL A 57 19.93 -11.42 0.61
N THR A 58 20.20 -10.79 1.75
CA THR A 58 19.40 -10.97 2.97
C THR A 58 18.07 -10.21 2.87
N GLY A 59 16.99 -10.92 3.16
CA GLY A 59 15.62 -10.43 3.25
C GLY A 59 15.28 -9.73 4.57
N PRO A 60 14.05 -9.24 4.74
CA PRO A 60 13.62 -8.47 5.90
C PRO A 60 13.74 -9.24 7.23
N ASP A 61 13.45 -10.54 7.21
CA ASP A 61 13.44 -11.40 8.39
C ASP A 61 14.73 -12.24 8.53
N GLY A 62 15.81 -11.83 7.85
CA GLY A 62 17.07 -12.60 7.79
C GLY A 62 17.07 -13.77 6.80
N GLY A 63 15.92 -14.08 6.17
CA GLY A 63 15.82 -15.05 5.08
C GLY A 63 16.50 -14.59 3.77
N LYS A 64 16.31 -15.32 2.67
CA LYS A 64 16.85 -14.93 1.36
C LYS A 64 15.89 -14.03 0.58
N ALA A 65 16.46 -13.12 -0.20
CA ALA A 65 15.78 -12.22 -1.11
C ALA A 65 16.52 -12.16 -2.45
N LEU A 66 15.82 -11.80 -3.52
CA LEU A 66 16.39 -11.61 -4.84
C LEU A 66 16.53 -10.11 -5.12
N ARG A 67 17.75 -9.64 -5.36
CA ARG A 67 18.03 -8.28 -5.81
C ARG A 67 18.24 -8.28 -7.32
N MET A 68 17.55 -7.37 -7.97
CA MET A 68 17.58 -7.12 -9.40
C MET A 68 18.20 -5.74 -9.63
N ARG A 69 19.33 -5.67 -10.31
CA ARG A 69 20.02 -4.42 -10.65
C ARG A 69 20.17 -4.30 -12.15
N ALA A 70 19.63 -3.24 -12.72
CA ALA A 70 19.77 -2.93 -14.14
C ALA A 70 20.54 -1.62 -14.31
N GLU A 71 21.51 -1.61 -15.23
CA GLU A 71 22.28 -0.43 -15.60
C GLU A 71 22.24 -0.24 -17.11
N ASN A 72 21.54 0.81 -17.56
CA ASN A 72 21.37 1.18 -18.96
C ASN A 72 20.88 0.02 -19.85
N ALA A 73 20.16 -0.95 -19.27
CA ALA A 73 19.78 -2.20 -19.92
C ALA A 73 18.66 -2.06 -20.96
N GLY A 74 18.20 -0.84 -21.23
CA GLY A 74 17.01 -0.60 -22.06
C GLY A 74 15.80 -1.38 -21.55
N ARG A 75 14.85 -1.69 -22.44
CA ARG A 75 13.67 -2.49 -22.09
C ARG A 75 14.06 -3.95 -21.83
N HIS A 76 13.67 -4.46 -20.67
CA HIS A 76 13.92 -5.84 -20.27
C HIS A 76 12.82 -6.38 -19.37
N ALA A 77 12.79 -7.70 -19.22
CA ALA A 77 11.88 -8.40 -18.34
C ALA A 77 12.57 -9.55 -17.59
N LEU A 78 12.29 -9.65 -16.30
CA LEU A 78 12.71 -10.74 -15.43
C LEU A 78 11.49 -11.58 -15.08
N THR A 79 11.46 -12.83 -15.52
CA THR A 79 10.31 -13.72 -15.38
C THR A 79 10.65 -14.84 -14.40
N SER A 80 9.77 -15.09 -13.43
CA SER A 80 9.92 -16.23 -12.52
C SER A 80 9.87 -17.53 -13.32
N PRO A 81 10.36 -18.66 -12.76
CA PRO A 81 9.96 -19.95 -13.26
C PRO A 81 8.43 -20.07 -13.27
N MET A 82 7.91 -20.98 -14.10
CA MET A 82 6.51 -21.39 -14.00
C MET A 82 6.27 -21.92 -12.59
N ILE A 83 5.31 -21.32 -11.89
CA ILE A 83 5.02 -21.68 -10.51
C ILE A 83 4.39 -23.07 -10.54
N PRO A 84 5.04 -24.07 -9.91
CA PRO A 84 4.56 -25.44 -9.95
C PRO A 84 3.22 -25.55 -9.22
N ASP A 85 2.43 -26.53 -9.63
CA ASP A 85 1.20 -26.86 -8.92
C ASP A 85 1.55 -27.46 -7.56
N GLY A 86 0.78 -27.11 -6.53
CA GLY A 86 0.96 -27.59 -5.17
C GLY A 86 -0.38 -27.63 -4.42
N PRO A 87 -0.37 -27.95 -3.12
CA PRO A 87 -1.60 -28.05 -2.31
C PRO A 87 -2.46 -26.78 -2.29
N TRP A 88 -1.87 -25.63 -2.64
CA TRP A 88 -2.53 -24.33 -2.75
C TRP A 88 -3.37 -24.16 -4.03
N ARG A 89 -3.08 -24.93 -5.09
CA ARG A 89 -3.73 -24.83 -6.41
C ARG A 89 -5.22 -25.15 -6.30
N GLY A 90 -6.06 -24.31 -6.89
CA GLY A 90 -7.53 -24.46 -6.85
C GLY A 90 -8.18 -24.15 -5.50
N ARG A 91 -7.41 -23.74 -4.48
CA ARG A 91 -7.97 -23.18 -3.24
C ARG A 91 -8.17 -21.68 -3.40
N LYS A 92 -9.24 -21.14 -2.83
CA LYS A 92 -9.50 -19.70 -2.85
C LYS A 92 -8.44 -18.99 -2.01
N HIS A 93 -7.81 -17.97 -2.59
CA HIS A 93 -6.85 -17.09 -1.90
C HIS A 93 -7.30 -15.64 -2.04
N GLY A 94 -7.10 -14.84 -1.00
CA GLY A 94 -7.54 -13.45 -0.94
C GLY A 94 -6.51 -12.45 -1.45
N GLY A 95 -5.34 -12.91 -1.87
CA GLY A 95 -4.31 -12.05 -2.41
C GLY A 95 -2.93 -12.70 -2.53
N LEU A 96 -1.97 -11.88 -2.96
CA LEU A 96 -0.55 -12.19 -3.03
C LEU A 96 0.23 -11.17 -2.19
N ALA A 97 1.10 -11.62 -1.30
CA ALA A 97 1.96 -10.77 -0.51
C ALA A 97 3.45 -11.04 -0.75
N PHE A 98 4.25 -9.99 -0.61
CA PHE A 98 5.71 -10.07 -0.63
C PHE A 98 6.28 -8.79 -0.02
N TRP A 99 7.52 -8.86 0.45
CA TRP A 99 8.30 -7.68 0.79
C TRP A 99 9.13 -7.22 -0.40
N TYR A 100 9.32 -5.92 -0.52
CA TYR A 100 10.25 -5.35 -1.48
C TYR A 100 10.94 -4.11 -0.92
N ARG A 101 12.05 -3.72 -1.54
CA ARG A 101 12.84 -2.53 -1.24
C ARG A 101 13.41 -1.96 -2.53
N GLY A 102 13.26 -0.66 -2.74
CA GLY A 102 13.85 0.06 -3.86
C GLY A 102 15.19 0.71 -3.52
N ASP A 103 15.64 1.60 -4.41
CA ASP A 103 16.92 2.29 -4.36
C ASP A 103 16.82 3.77 -3.96
N GLY A 104 15.60 4.24 -3.66
CA GLY A 104 15.31 5.64 -3.38
C GLY A 104 15.09 6.50 -4.62
N THR A 105 15.15 5.93 -5.82
CA THR A 105 14.91 6.68 -7.06
C THR A 105 13.43 6.90 -7.33
N ARG A 106 13.14 7.78 -8.30
CA ARG A 106 11.77 8.02 -8.77
C ARG A 106 11.29 7.04 -9.84
N HIS A 107 12.02 5.94 -10.03
CA HIS A 107 11.67 4.93 -11.00
C HIS A 107 10.58 3.99 -10.47
N MET A 108 9.92 3.32 -11.40
CA MET A 108 8.96 2.28 -11.11
C MET A 108 9.27 1.03 -11.91
N THR A 109 8.98 -0.12 -11.32
CA THR A 109 8.96 -1.41 -12.02
C THR A 109 7.52 -1.85 -12.21
N THR A 110 7.24 -2.43 -13.37
CA THR A 110 5.96 -3.09 -13.64
C THR A 110 6.04 -4.53 -13.13
N LEU A 111 5.26 -4.88 -12.12
CA LEU A 111 5.03 -6.28 -11.78
C LEU A 111 3.81 -6.78 -12.56
N VAL A 112 4.03 -7.77 -13.40
CA VAL A 112 2.99 -8.53 -14.09
C VAL A 112 2.70 -9.79 -13.29
N VAL A 113 1.44 -9.93 -12.91
CA VAL A 113 0.90 -11.10 -12.21
C VAL A 113 0.09 -11.89 -13.25
N ALA A 114 0.55 -13.08 -13.62
CA ALA A 114 -0.11 -13.91 -14.63
C ALA A 114 -0.88 -15.05 -13.98
N THR A 115 -2.14 -15.23 -14.36
CA THR A 115 -3.01 -16.32 -13.91
C THR A 115 -3.47 -17.15 -15.12
N ARG A 116 -3.60 -18.47 -14.97
CA ARG A 116 -4.10 -19.35 -16.03
C ARG A 116 -5.56 -19.02 -16.32
N ARG A 117 -5.93 -19.02 -17.60
CA ARG A 117 -7.33 -18.92 -18.03
C ARG A 117 -8.06 -20.24 -17.75
N GLU A 118 -9.38 -20.17 -17.56
CA GLU A 118 -10.22 -21.37 -17.38
C GLU A 118 -10.09 -22.36 -18.55
N ASP A 119 -10.01 -21.84 -19.78
CA ASP A 119 -9.81 -22.63 -21.00
C ASP A 119 -8.40 -23.22 -21.15
N GLN A 120 -7.50 -22.93 -20.21
CA GLN A 120 -6.07 -23.29 -20.20
C GLN A 120 -5.31 -22.84 -21.46
N LYS A 121 -5.89 -21.96 -22.29
CA LYS A 121 -5.30 -21.43 -23.51
C LYS A 121 -4.76 -20.02 -23.24
N GLY A 122 -3.75 -19.95 -22.38
CA GLY A 122 -3.01 -18.72 -22.08
C GLY A 122 -3.28 -18.17 -20.69
N PHE A 123 -3.06 -16.87 -20.53
CA PHE A 123 -3.04 -16.20 -19.23
C PHE A 123 -3.86 -14.91 -19.22
N HIS A 124 -4.49 -14.61 -18.08
CA HIS A 124 -4.84 -13.23 -17.74
C HIS A 124 -3.64 -12.58 -17.05
N THR A 125 -3.26 -11.39 -17.52
CA THR A 125 -2.13 -10.63 -16.97
C THR A 125 -2.62 -9.36 -16.30
N TYR A 126 -2.26 -9.20 -15.03
CA TYR A 126 -2.58 -8.03 -14.22
C TYR A 126 -1.32 -7.22 -13.97
N ILE A 127 -1.45 -5.89 -13.95
CA ILE A 127 -0.31 -4.98 -13.83
C ILE A 127 -0.36 -4.27 -12.50
N VAL A 128 0.75 -4.36 -11.76
CA VAL A 128 1.00 -3.64 -10.52
C VAL A 128 2.23 -2.75 -10.71
N ARG A 129 2.17 -1.52 -10.21
CA ARG A 129 3.32 -0.59 -10.23
C ARG A 129 4.01 -0.62 -8.89
N LEU A 130 5.30 -0.95 -8.89
CA LEU A 130 6.17 -0.90 -7.72
C LEU A 130 7.05 0.33 -7.81
N PHE A 131 6.94 1.22 -6.84
CA PHE A 131 7.72 2.45 -6.78
C PHE A 131 8.98 2.28 -5.95
N HIS A 132 10.11 2.80 -6.43
CA HIS A 132 11.42 2.54 -5.85
C HIS A 132 11.86 3.56 -4.79
N TYR A 133 11.00 4.50 -4.39
CA TYR A 133 11.35 5.60 -3.48
C TYR A 133 11.86 5.16 -2.11
N ASP A 134 11.58 3.92 -1.70
CA ASP A 134 11.82 3.45 -0.35
C ASP A 134 13.02 2.51 -0.30
N LYS A 135 14.06 2.99 0.39
CA LYS A 135 15.26 2.20 0.74
C LYS A 135 15.03 1.27 1.92
N GLU A 136 13.86 1.33 2.54
CA GLU A 136 13.45 0.42 3.61
C GLU A 136 12.55 -0.68 3.06
N TRP A 137 12.56 -1.84 3.70
CA TRP A 137 11.66 -2.94 3.37
C TRP A 137 10.21 -2.54 3.56
N ARG A 138 9.38 -2.89 2.57
CA ARG A 138 7.93 -2.71 2.61
C ARG A 138 7.22 -3.96 2.21
N ARG A 139 6.22 -4.34 3.00
CA ARG A 139 5.29 -5.41 2.67
C ARG A 139 4.20 -4.86 1.76
N ILE A 140 3.96 -5.54 0.66
CA ILE A 140 2.84 -5.29 -0.24
C ILE A 140 1.87 -6.45 -0.13
N GLU A 141 0.59 -6.13 -0.06
CA GLU A 141 -0.52 -7.09 -0.12
C GLU A 141 -1.41 -6.76 -1.32
N LEU A 142 -1.32 -7.57 -2.36
CA LEU A 142 -2.12 -7.48 -3.57
C LEU A 142 -3.41 -8.27 -3.38
N ARG A 143 -4.42 -7.64 -2.78
CA ARG A 143 -5.77 -8.22 -2.61
C ARG A 143 -6.72 -7.86 -3.75
N HIS A 144 -6.45 -6.75 -4.41
CA HIS A 144 -7.17 -6.29 -5.58
C HIS A 144 -6.18 -5.66 -6.56
N ILE A 145 -6.30 -6.00 -7.83
CA ILE A 145 -5.46 -5.43 -8.90
C ILE A 145 -6.39 -4.82 -9.94
N ALA A 146 -6.24 -3.53 -10.20
CA ALA A 146 -7.00 -2.85 -11.23
C ALA A 146 -6.74 -3.51 -12.60
N HIS A 147 -7.81 -3.71 -13.36
CA HIS A 147 -7.79 -4.40 -14.65
C HIS A 147 -8.76 -3.75 -15.64
N ALA A 148 -8.62 -4.08 -16.93
CA ALA A 148 -9.45 -3.51 -17.98
C ALA A 148 -10.93 -3.96 -17.83
N PRO A 149 -11.90 -3.14 -18.25
CA PRO A 149 -13.31 -3.55 -18.24
C PRO A 149 -13.53 -4.89 -18.95
N GLY A 150 -14.27 -5.79 -18.30
CA GLY A 150 -14.56 -7.13 -18.83
C GLY A 150 -13.47 -8.17 -18.60
N MET A 151 -12.32 -7.82 -18.02
CA MET A 151 -11.42 -8.83 -17.46
C MET A 151 -11.97 -9.33 -16.11
N PRO A 152 -11.78 -10.62 -15.78
CA PRO A 152 -12.11 -11.12 -14.45
C PRO A 152 -11.14 -10.57 -13.40
N ASP A 153 -11.54 -10.67 -12.13
CA ASP A 153 -10.61 -10.45 -11.01
C ASP A 153 -9.45 -11.47 -11.05
N PRO A 154 -8.27 -11.12 -10.49
CA PRO A 154 -7.16 -12.05 -10.39
C PRO A 154 -7.52 -13.30 -9.57
N ASP A 155 -7.52 -14.46 -10.22
CA ASP A 155 -7.60 -15.75 -9.53
C ASP A 155 -6.20 -16.19 -9.09
N PHE A 156 -5.83 -15.85 -7.85
CA PHE A 156 -4.55 -16.24 -7.28
C PHE A 156 -4.39 -17.76 -7.10
N SER A 157 -5.49 -18.53 -7.12
CA SER A 157 -5.41 -20.00 -7.15
C SER A 157 -4.85 -20.50 -8.49
N GLN A 158 -4.94 -19.71 -9.55
CA GLN A 158 -4.46 -20.02 -10.89
C GLN A 158 -3.15 -19.29 -11.23
N LEU A 159 -2.43 -18.76 -10.24
CA LEU A 159 -1.18 -18.05 -10.49
C LEU A 159 -0.16 -18.91 -11.25
N ALA A 160 0.37 -18.38 -12.35
CA ALA A 160 1.21 -19.10 -13.30
C ALA A 160 2.67 -18.66 -13.21
N PHE A 161 2.92 -17.36 -13.24
CA PHE A 161 4.25 -16.77 -13.11
C PHE A 161 4.15 -15.29 -12.72
N LEU A 162 5.28 -14.74 -12.30
CA LEU A 162 5.48 -13.33 -12.02
C LEU A 162 6.51 -12.78 -13.00
N ARG A 163 6.33 -11.54 -13.45
CA ARG A 163 7.29 -10.90 -14.36
C ARG A 163 7.51 -9.43 -14.01
N PHE A 164 8.76 -9.04 -13.81
CA PHE A 164 9.14 -7.64 -13.62
C PHE A 164 9.57 -7.05 -14.95
N GLU A 165 8.93 -5.96 -15.40
CA GLU A 165 9.29 -5.23 -16.61
C GLU A 165 9.75 -3.81 -16.27
N ASN A 166 10.86 -3.41 -16.88
CA ASN A 166 11.42 -2.08 -16.73
C ASN A 166 12.20 -1.66 -17.99
N SER A 167 12.47 -0.36 -18.10
CA SER A 167 13.31 0.24 -19.15
C SER A 167 14.38 1.21 -18.62
N ALA A 168 14.38 1.49 -17.31
CA ALA A 168 15.33 2.38 -16.66
C ALA A 168 16.46 1.58 -15.98
N SER A 169 17.48 2.30 -15.51
CA SER A 169 18.40 1.79 -14.50
C SER A 169 17.72 1.78 -13.15
N TYR A 170 17.87 0.69 -12.39
CA TYR A 170 17.27 0.56 -11.07
C TYR A 170 17.96 -0.50 -10.24
N ASP A 171 17.63 -0.48 -8.96
CA ASP A 171 17.91 -1.54 -8.01
C ASP A 171 16.66 -1.84 -7.18
N LEU A 172 16.16 -3.06 -7.30
CA LEU A 172 14.93 -3.55 -6.69
C LEU A 172 15.22 -4.88 -6.01
N THR A 173 14.97 -4.96 -4.71
CA THR A 173 15.04 -6.21 -3.95
C THR A 173 13.63 -6.71 -3.64
N VAL A 174 13.37 -8.00 -3.81
CA VAL A 174 12.09 -8.65 -3.44
C VAL A 174 12.35 -9.88 -2.56
N SER A 175 11.47 -10.14 -1.60
CA SER A 175 11.48 -11.35 -0.77
C SER A 175 10.60 -12.44 -1.38
N ALA A 176 10.52 -13.57 -0.68
CA ALA A 176 9.55 -14.62 -0.98
C ALA A 176 8.12 -14.06 -1.11
N PHE A 177 7.33 -14.75 -1.94
CA PHE A 177 5.93 -14.49 -2.18
C PHE A 177 5.08 -15.49 -1.39
N THR A 178 3.99 -15.00 -0.80
CA THR A 178 3.01 -15.79 -0.06
C THR A 178 1.61 -15.50 -0.58
N LEU A 179 0.76 -16.51 -0.56
CA LEU A 179 -0.67 -16.35 -0.81
C LEU A 179 -1.35 -15.98 0.49
N LEU A 180 -2.16 -14.93 0.41
CA LEU A 180 -2.96 -14.46 1.53
C LEU A 180 -4.24 -15.28 1.60
N PRO A 181 -4.72 -15.62 2.81
CA PRO A 181 -5.99 -16.31 2.97
C PRO A 181 -7.13 -15.52 2.34
N ALA A 182 -8.14 -16.24 1.85
CA ALA A 182 -9.38 -15.68 1.36
C ALA A 182 -10.19 -15.14 2.55
N ASN A 183 -9.77 -14.01 3.10
CA ASN A 183 -10.51 -13.37 4.18
C ASN A 183 -11.84 -12.89 3.63
N GLU A 184 -12.93 -13.52 4.08
CA GLU A 184 -14.23 -12.90 3.98
C GLU A 184 -14.22 -11.65 4.87
N ILE A 185 -14.71 -10.54 4.32
CA ILE A 185 -14.91 -9.33 5.12
C ILE A 185 -16.11 -9.59 6.03
N THR A 186 -15.84 -10.17 7.20
CA THR A 186 -16.86 -10.48 8.22
C THR A 186 -17.22 -9.25 9.05
N LYS A 187 -16.37 -8.21 9.03
CA LYS A 187 -16.55 -6.96 9.77
C LYS A 187 -16.11 -5.78 8.93
N LEU A 188 -17.02 -4.81 8.74
CA LEU A 188 -16.68 -3.54 8.11
C LEU A 188 -15.82 -2.69 9.05
N LYS A 189 -14.87 -1.95 8.49
CA LYS A 189 -14.16 -0.90 9.24
C LYS A 189 -15.17 0.14 9.74
N PRO A 190 -14.97 0.71 10.94
CA PRO A 190 -15.75 1.87 11.36
C PRO A 190 -15.69 2.96 10.30
N LEU A 191 -16.86 3.47 9.90
CA LEU A 191 -16.94 4.51 8.90
C LEU A 191 -16.69 5.87 9.60
N HIS A 192 -15.49 6.42 9.43
CA HIS A 192 -15.12 7.74 9.94
C HIS A 192 -15.63 8.85 9.00
N VAL A 193 -16.94 9.10 9.01
CA VAL A 193 -17.58 10.11 8.13
C VAL A 193 -17.40 11.53 8.63
N GLU A 194 -17.18 11.71 9.93
CA GLU A 194 -16.98 13.03 10.54
C GLU A 194 -15.49 13.38 10.61
N THR A 195 -15.18 14.66 10.43
CA THR A 195 -13.82 15.21 10.61
C THR A 195 -13.90 16.38 11.59
N PRO A 196 -13.95 16.11 12.91
CA PRO A 196 -14.05 17.17 13.89
C PRO A 196 -12.82 18.09 13.81
N LEU A 197 -13.07 19.38 13.59
CA LEU A 197 -12.02 20.40 13.67
C LEU A 197 -11.73 20.77 15.13
N VAL A 198 -12.74 20.67 15.98
CA VAL A 198 -12.68 20.94 17.42
C VAL A 198 -13.47 19.85 18.13
N ALA A 199 -12.88 19.27 19.18
CA ALA A 199 -13.52 18.28 20.04
C ALA A 199 -13.29 18.67 21.50
N GLU A 200 -14.32 18.56 22.34
CA GLU A 200 -14.23 18.88 23.78
C GLU A 200 -13.67 20.29 24.07
N GLY A 201 -13.97 21.25 23.19
CA GLY A 201 -13.48 22.62 23.30
C GLY A 201 -11.98 22.78 23.03
N ARG A 202 -11.32 21.81 22.39
CA ARG A 202 -9.91 21.86 21.99
C ARG A 202 -9.74 21.60 20.49
N PRO A 203 -8.69 22.15 19.84
CA PRO A 203 -8.36 21.79 18.47
C PRO A 203 -8.22 20.26 18.30
N ALA A 204 -8.92 19.70 17.32
CA ALA A 204 -8.86 18.28 16.96
C ALA A 204 -8.29 18.06 15.55
N ALA A 205 -7.95 19.16 14.86
CA ALA A 205 -7.34 19.13 13.54
C ALA A 205 -6.18 20.13 13.45
N THR A 206 -5.23 19.84 12.56
CA THR A 206 -4.17 20.76 12.15
C THR A 206 -4.37 21.21 10.72
N ILE A 207 -4.14 22.49 10.43
CA ILE A 207 -4.09 23.01 9.05
C ILE A 207 -2.69 22.77 8.50
N VAL A 208 -2.60 22.06 7.37
CA VAL A 208 -1.33 21.78 6.68
C VAL A 208 -1.26 22.60 5.41
N ALA A 209 -0.36 23.58 5.40
CA ALA A 209 -0.22 24.54 4.31
C ALA A 209 0.90 24.16 3.33
N PRO A 210 0.82 24.57 2.04
CA PRO A 210 1.99 24.65 1.17
C PRO A 210 3.09 25.50 1.84
N PRO A 211 4.38 25.12 1.76
CA PRO A 211 5.50 25.91 2.28
C PRO A 211 5.80 27.13 1.39
N THR A 212 4.77 27.92 1.09
CA THR A 212 4.86 29.15 0.29
C THR A 212 4.18 30.31 1.02
N PRO A 213 4.55 31.57 0.74
CA PRO A 213 3.90 32.74 1.35
C PRO A 213 2.38 32.75 1.14
N LEU A 214 1.93 32.45 -0.09
CA LEU A 214 0.51 32.37 -0.43
C LEU A 214 -0.20 31.22 0.31
N GLY A 215 0.45 30.06 0.42
CA GLY A 215 -0.08 28.91 1.17
C GLY A 215 -0.28 29.24 2.66
N LEU A 216 0.68 29.90 3.28
CA LEU A 216 0.59 30.35 4.67
C LEU A 216 -0.48 31.43 4.88
N GLU A 217 -0.62 32.37 3.95
CA GLU A 217 -1.69 33.36 3.99
C GLU A 217 -3.07 32.70 3.92
N LEU A 218 -3.25 31.74 3.01
CA LEU A 218 -4.49 30.97 2.90
C LEU A 218 -4.78 30.19 4.19
N ALA A 219 -3.77 29.55 4.78
CA ALA A 219 -3.90 28.84 6.03
C ALA A 219 -4.35 29.75 7.19
N LYS A 220 -3.77 30.96 7.31
CA LYS A 220 -4.20 31.96 8.30
C LYS A 220 -5.65 32.39 8.10
N ARG A 221 -6.11 32.55 6.86
CA ARG A 221 -7.52 32.88 6.56
C ARG A 221 -8.47 31.76 7.01
N VAL A 222 -8.11 30.50 6.73
CA VAL A 222 -8.87 29.32 7.20
C VAL A 222 -8.87 29.25 8.73
N GLN A 223 -7.70 29.38 9.37
CA GLN A 223 -7.55 29.38 10.82
C GLN A 223 -8.40 30.46 11.49
N ALA A 224 -8.35 31.71 10.99
CA ALA A 224 -9.14 32.82 11.50
C ALA A 224 -10.65 32.54 11.38
N ARG A 225 -11.09 31.93 10.26
CA ARG A 225 -12.49 31.56 10.06
C ARG A 225 -12.92 30.46 11.04
N VAL A 226 -12.09 29.44 11.26
CA VAL A 226 -12.37 28.40 12.26
C VAL A 226 -12.46 29.03 13.66
N LYS A 227 -11.49 29.85 14.06
CA LYS A 227 -11.48 30.53 15.36
C LYS A 227 -12.73 31.40 15.58
N ALA A 228 -13.19 32.12 14.57
CA ALA A 228 -14.41 32.91 14.66
C ALA A 228 -15.67 32.03 14.89
N LEU A 229 -15.71 30.83 14.31
CA LEU A 229 -16.86 29.93 14.40
C LEU A 229 -16.85 29.05 15.65
N THR A 230 -15.67 28.63 16.10
CA THR A 230 -15.51 27.61 17.15
C THR A 230 -14.89 28.16 18.44
N ARG A 231 -14.40 29.40 18.41
CA ARG A 231 -13.57 30.04 19.46
C ARG A 231 -12.23 29.33 19.72
N GLN A 232 -11.86 28.37 18.88
CA GLN A 232 -10.60 27.62 18.99
C GLN A 232 -9.71 27.88 17.80
N GLU A 233 -8.40 28.02 18.07
CA GLU A 233 -7.39 28.25 17.06
C GLU A 233 -6.70 26.94 16.69
N LEU A 234 -6.85 26.50 15.44
CA LEU A 234 -6.18 25.28 14.98
C LEU A 234 -4.67 25.54 14.79
N PRO A 235 -3.79 24.58 15.10
CA PRO A 235 -2.39 24.65 14.71
C PRO A 235 -2.24 24.78 13.19
N VAL A 236 -1.24 25.53 12.74
CA VAL A 236 -0.84 25.63 11.33
C VAL A 236 0.60 25.14 11.20
N VAL A 237 0.83 24.19 10.31
CA VAL A 237 2.15 23.68 9.95
C VAL A 237 2.31 23.68 8.43
N THR A 238 3.55 23.67 7.95
CA THR A 238 3.83 23.49 6.52
C THR A 238 4.03 22.01 6.19
N GLY A 239 3.65 21.61 4.99
CA GLY A 239 3.69 20.21 4.56
C GLY A 239 5.08 19.58 4.50
N ASP A 240 6.15 20.37 4.51
CA ASP A 240 7.54 19.89 4.59
C ASP A 240 7.98 19.54 6.03
N LYS A 241 7.17 19.87 7.06
CA LYS A 241 7.50 19.63 8.47
C LYS A 241 6.82 18.42 9.08
N VAL A 242 5.84 17.85 8.38
CA VAL A 242 5.03 16.73 8.87
C VAL A 242 4.77 15.74 7.75
N THR A 243 4.72 14.45 8.08
CA THR A 243 4.28 13.42 7.14
C THR A 243 2.80 13.11 7.37
N PRO A 244 2.04 12.75 6.33
CA PRO A 244 0.66 12.31 6.51
C PRO A 244 0.52 11.12 7.46
N ARG A 245 1.44 10.15 7.38
CA ARG A 245 1.41 8.95 8.24
C ARG A 245 1.53 9.29 9.72
N ASP A 246 2.38 10.25 10.08
CA ASP A 246 2.60 10.60 11.49
C ASP A 246 1.52 11.52 12.05
N LEU A 247 1.06 12.49 11.24
CA LEU A 247 0.02 13.42 11.65
C LEU A 247 -1.35 12.74 11.76
N LEU A 248 -1.75 11.97 10.73
CA LEU A 248 -3.08 11.37 10.65
C LEU A 248 -3.29 10.19 11.60
N ARG A 249 -2.20 9.64 12.16
CA ARG A 249 -2.28 8.67 13.26
C ARG A 249 -2.76 9.32 14.57
N GLN A 250 -2.53 10.62 14.73
CA GLN A 250 -2.76 11.33 15.99
C GLN A 250 -4.01 12.21 15.95
N GLN A 251 -4.30 12.83 14.80
CA GLN A 251 -5.36 13.83 14.69
C GLN A 251 -5.77 14.09 13.24
N HIS A 252 -6.86 14.84 13.05
CA HIS A 252 -7.33 15.22 11.72
C HIS A 252 -6.45 16.30 11.08
N ALA A 253 -6.55 16.43 9.76
CA ALA A 253 -5.85 17.47 9.02
C ALA A 253 -6.77 18.17 8.03
N VAL A 254 -6.60 19.49 7.90
CA VAL A 254 -7.09 20.30 6.79
C VAL A 254 -5.90 20.63 5.90
N ALA A 255 -5.68 19.83 4.87
CA ALA A 255 -4.57 20.03 3.94
C ALA A 255 -4.97 20.98 2.80
N LEU A 256 -4.14 22.00 2.54
CA LEU A 256 -4.38 23.02 1.52
C LEU A 256 -3.39 22.86 0.35
N GLY A 257 -3.83 23.12 -0.88
CA GLY A 257 -2.99 23.01 -2.08
C GLY A 257 -3.23 21.72 -2.86
N CYS A 258 -2.19 21.24 -3.55
CA CYS A 258 -2.22 20.04 -4.39
C CYS A 258 -0.88 19.29 -4.32
N MET A 259 -0.72 18.20 -5.08
CA MET A 259 0.54 17.44 -5.12
C MET A 259 1.76 18.30 -5.49
N ALA A 260 1.56 19.37 -6.28
CA ALA A 260 2.65 20.12 -6.89
C ALA A 260 3.21 21.22 -5.98
N ASP A 261 2.54 21.55 -4.88
CA ASP A 261 2.94 22.65 -4.00
C ASP A 261 2.86 22.32 -2.51
N ASN A 262 2.27 21.19 -2.11
CA ASN A 262 2.24 20.76 -0.72
C ASN A 262 2.82 19.33 -0.58
N PRO A 263 4.04 19.16 -0.01
CA PRO A 263 4.66 17.84 0.18
C PRO A 263 3.80 16.84 0.97
N PHE A 264 2.91 17.34 1.84
CA PHE A 264 1.94 16.50 2.54
C PHE A 264 0.92 15.88 1.58
N ILE A 265 0.38 16.68 0.65
CA ILE A 265 -0.58 16.22 -0.37
C ILE A 265 0.16 15.42 -1.45
N GLU A 266 1.40 15.78 -1.79
CA GLU A 266 2.25 15.01 -2.71
C GLU A 266 2.36 13.56 -2.27
N ARG A 267 2.61 13.33 -0.97
CA ARG A 267 2.69 11.97 -0.45
C ARG A 267 1.37 11.21 -0.55
N LEU A 268 0.26 11.86 -0.21
CA LEU A 268 -1.09 11.28 -0.34
C LEU A 268 -1.45 10.97 -1.80
N TYR A 269 -0.97 11.78 -2.74
CA TYR A 269 -1.15 11.58 -4.18
C TYR A 269 -0.42 10.33 -4.67
N TRP A 270 0.87 10.19 -4.32
CA TRP A 270 1.66 9.02 -4.71
C TRP A 270 1.16 7.71 -4.10
N GLU A 271 0.47 7.80 -2.96
CA GLU A 271 -0.20 6.68 -2.30
C GLU A 271 -1.66 6.47 -2.76
N TRP A 272 -2.10 7.19 -3.81
CA TRP A 272 -3.42 7.06 -4.43
C TRP A 272 -4.61 7.40 -3.51
N PHE A 273 -4.40 8.15 -2.43
CA PHE A 273 -5.51 8.64 -1.61
C PHE A 273 -6.23 9.82 -2.25
N THR A 274 -5.55 10.60 -3.09
CA THR A 274 -6.13 11.73 -3.81
C THR A 274 -5.45 11.89 -5.16
N LEU A 275 -6.13 12.52 -6.11
CA LEU A 275 -5.59 12.81 -7.45
C LEU A 275 -5.53 14.33 -7.71
N VAL A 276 -5.49 15.14 -6.65
CA VAL A 276 -5.47 16.60 -6.76
C VAL A 276 -4.09 17.09 -7.15
N ASP A 277 -4.01 17.67 -8.34
CA ASP A 277 -2.78 18.18 -8.96
C ASP A 277 -3.03 19.49 -9.72
N ARG A 278 -2.15 19.85 -10.66
CA ARG A 278 -2.32 21.07 -11.47
C ARG A 278 -3.25 20.87 -12.67
N TRP A 279 -3.57 19.63 -13.03
CA TRP A 279 -4.48 19.28 -14.12
C TRP A 279 -5.90 19.04 -13.61
N TYR A 280 -6.09 18.28 -12.54
CA TYR A 280 -7.37 18.13 -11.85
C TYR A 280 -7.44 19.07 -10.64
N PRO A 281 -8.47 19.92 -10.50
CA PRO A 281 -9.78 19.86 -11.15
C PRO A 281 -9.94 20.69 -12.44
N GLY A 282 -8.84 21.24 -12.97
CA GLY A 282 -8.81 22.08 -14.18
C GLY A 282 -8.53 23.55 -13.88
N PRO A 283 -8.25 24.36 -14.91
CA PRO A 283 -7.91 25.77 -14.75
C PRO A 283 -8.94 26.56 -13.95
N GLY A 284 -8.50 27.24 -12.88
CA GLY A 284 -9.38 28.01 -11.98
C GLY A 284 -10.30 27.16 -11.09
N GLY A 285 -10.28 25.84 -11.25
CA GLY A 285 -11.07 24.91 -10.48
C GLY A 285 -10.60 24.79 -9.03
N ARG A 286 -11.52 24.37 -8.17
CA ARG A 286 -11.26 24.08 -6.76
C ARG A 286 -11.97 22.78 -6.40
N VAL A 287 -11.37 22.01 -5.52
CA VAL A 287 -11.94 20.77 -5.02
C VAL A 287 -11.88 20.78 -3.49
N LEU A 288 -12.99 20.38 -2.88
CA LEU A 288 -13.06 20.05 -1.46
C LEU A 288 -13.35 18.56 -1.38
N GLN A 289 -12.43 17.80 -0.78
CA GLN A 289 -12.51 16.35 -0.69
C GLN A 289 -12.21 15.91 0.74
N SER A 290 -12.96 14.93 1.23
CA SER A 290 -12.65 14.21 2.46
C SER A 290 -11.89 12.93 2.14
N LEU A 291 -10.79 12.68 2.84
CA LEU A 291 -10.06 11.42 2.77
C LEU A 291 -10.36 10.60 4.03
N HIS A 292 -11.07 9.50 3.85
CA HIS A 292 -11.52 8.67 4.96
C HIS A 292 -10.44 7.65 5.32
N ASN A 293 -9.86 7.81 6.50
CA ASN A 293 -8.94 6.87 7.12
C ASN A 293 -7.87 6.29 6.15
N PRO A 294 -6.97 7.13 5.60
CA PRO A 294 -5.98 6.67 4.62
C PRO A 294 -5.02 5.61 5.20
N TYR A 295 -4.77 5.60 6.51
CA TYR A 295 -3.74 4.72 7.10
C TYR A 295 -4.25 3.63 8.04
N GLY A 296 -5.56 3.55 8.33
CA GLY A 296 -6.16 2.50 9.16
C GLY A 296 -6.24 2.84 10.64
#